data_AF-A0AAD4YCZ1-F1
#
_entry.id   AF-A0AAD4YCZ1-F1
#
_cell.length_a   1.000
_cell.length_b   1.000
_cell.length_c   1.000
_cell.angle_alpha   90.00
_cell.angle_beta   90.00
_cell.angle_gamma   90.00
#
_symmetry.space_group_name_H-M   'P 1'
#
loop_
_entity.id
_entity.type
_entity.pdbx_description
1 polymer ?
#
loop_
_entity_poly.entity_id
_entity_poly.type
_entity_poly.pdbx_seq_one_letter_code
_entity_poly.pdbx_strand_id
1 'polypeptide(L)'
;MICVWCSNPQLLKYYKITVVLMCFVVPTLVPWYIWGESLWNSYFLASILRYTISLNVTWLVNSVAHMYGNRPYDKHISPRQNPLVTLGAIGEGFHNYHHTFPFDYSASEFGLNFNPTTWFIDFMCWLGLATDRKRATKQMIEARKARTGDGSA
;
A
#
# COMPACT_ATOMS: atom_id res chain seq x y z
N MET A 1 -0.84 -9.52 -2.07
CA MET A 1 -2.24 -9.13 -2.31
C MET A 1 -2.65 -9.03 -3.80
N ILE A 2 -1.73 -9.15 -4.77
CA ILE A 2 -2.03 -9.01 -6.22
C ILE A 2 -2.69 -10.26 -6.85
N CYS A 3 -2.54 -11.46 -6.28
CA CYS A 3 -2.97 -12.70 -6.95
C CYS A 3 -4.49 -12.97 -6.98
N VAL A 4 -5.31 -12.43 -6.07
CA VAL A 4 -6.73 -12.84 -5.99
C VAL A 4 -7.58 -12.21 -7.11
N TRP A 5 -7.22 -11.01 -7.58
CA TRP A 5 -7.98 -10.30 -8.61
C TRP A 5 -7.75 -10.86 -10.03
N CYS A 6 -6.55 -11.36 -10.31
CA CYS A 6 -6.19 -11.84 -11.65
C CYS A 6 -6.85 -13.20 -11.98
N SER A 7 -7.33 -13.92 -10.97
CA SER A 7 -7.90 -15.27 -11.12
C SER A 7 -9.42 -15.28 -11.35
N ASN A 8 -10.10 -14.14 -11.23
CA ASN A 8 -11.55 -14.06 -11.42
C ASN A 8 -11.91 -13.35 -12.75
N PRO A 9 -12.26 -14.12 -13.81
CA PRO A 9 -12.53 -13.55 -15.13
C PRO A 9 -13.78 -12.64 -15.16
N GLN A 10 -14.71 -12.76 -14.21
CA GLN A 10 -15.85 -11.85 -14.13
C GLN A 10 -15.44 -10.44 -13.68
N LEU A 11 -14.45 -10.33 -12.79
CA LEU A 11 -13.91 -9.04 -12.34
C LEU A 11 -13.09 -8.34 -13.44
N LEU A 12 -12.36 -9.12 -14.24
CA LEU A 12 -11.55 -8.58 -15.35
C LEU A 12 -12.40 -8.06 -16.52
N LYS A 13 -13.61 -8.59 -16.71
CA LYS A 13 -14.52 -8.20 -17.80
C LYS A 13 -14.77 -6.70 -17.86
N TYR A 14 -14.94 -6.06 -16.70
CA TYR A 14 -15.27 -4.64 -16.60
C TYR A 14 -14.08 -3.75 -16.25
N TYR A 15 -12.91 -4.32 -15.99
CA TYR A 15 -11.72 -3.61 -15.50
C TYR A 15 -11.39 -2.36 -16.34
N LYS A 16 -11.29 -2.50 -17.67
CA LYS A 16 -10.95 -1.38 -18.56
C LYS A 16 -11.94 -0.23 -18.46
N ILE A 17 -13.24 -0.56 -18.43
CA ILE A 17 -14.32 0.43 -18.34
C ILE A 17 -14.28 1.12 -16.97
N THR A 18 -14.16 0.33 -15.89
CA THR A 18 -14.10 0.86 -14.53
C THR A 18 -12.89 1.77 -14.32
N VAL A 19 -11.72 1.42 -14.86
CA VAL A 19 -10.52 2.26 -14.78
C VAL A 19 -10.74 3.60 -15.50
N VAL A 20 -11.27 3.59 -16.73
CA VAL A 20 -11.53 4.84 -17.46
C VAL A 20 -12.50 5.73 -16.69
N LEU A 21 -13.59 5.14 -16.18
CA LEU A 21 -14.61 5.87 -15.44
C LEU A 21 -14.08 6.42 -14.11
N MET A 22 -13.50 5.58 -13.27
CA MET A 22 -13.14 5.96 -11.90
C MET A 22 -11.82 6.73 -11.82
N CYS A 23 -10.87 6.49 -12.73
CA CYS A 23 -9.58 7.18 -12.67
C CYS A 23 -9.56 8.50 -13.45
N PHE A 24 -10.38 8.66 -14.49
CA PHE A 24 -10.33 9.82 -15.40
C PHE A 24 -11.66 10.55 -15.57
N VAL A 25 -12.78 9.85 -15.77
CA VAL A 25 -14.07 10.54 -16.00
C VAL A 25 -14.61 11.17 -14.72
N VAL A 26 -14.82 10.38 -13.67
CA VAL A 26 -15.34 10.87 -12.37
C VAL A 26 -14.46 11.98 -11.79
N PRO A 27 -13.12 11.84 -11.73
CA PRO A 27 -12.26 12.87 -11.16
C PRO A 27 -12.17 14.14 -12.02
N THR A 28 -12.52 14.08 -13.31
CA THR A 28 -12.64 15.27 -14.16
C THR A 28 -14.00 15.96 -13.99
N LEU A 29 -15.08 15.19 -13.92
CA LEU A 29 -16.44 15.75 -13.90
C LEU A 29 -16.82 16.31 -12.53
N VAL A 30 -16.41 15.66 -11.43
CA VAL A 30 -16.79 16.11 -10.08
C VAL A 30 -16.31 17.54 -9.79
N PRO A 31 -15.03 17.90 -10.01
CA PRO A 31 -14.58 19.27 -9.75
C PRO A 31 -15.26 20.31 -10.65
N TRP A 32 -15.46 19.94 -11.91
CA TRP A 32 -16.11 20.82 -12.89
C TRP A 32 -17.57 21.11 -12.51
N TYR A 33 -18.34 20.09 -12.12
CA TYR A 33 -19.76 20.24 -11.83
C TYR A 33 -20.08 20.69 -10.41
N ILE A 34 -19.34 20.23 -9.39
CA ILE A 34 -19.74 20.42 -7.98
C ILE A 34 -19.28 21.76 -7.43
N TRP A 35 -18.05 22.20 -7.77
CA TRP A 35 -17.49 23.45 -7.25
C TRP A 35 -16.98 24.39 -8.34
N GLY A 36 -17.37 24.15 -9.60
CA GLY A 36 -17.20 25.09 -10.70
C GLY A 36 -15.75 25.26 -11.20
N GLU A 37 -14.88 24.27 -11.00
CA GLU A 37 -13.52 24.31 -11.53
C GLU A 37 -13.52 24.27 -13.06
N SER A 38 -12.51 24.83 -13.73
CA SER A 38 -12.41 24.73 -15.18
C SER A 38 -12.24 23.26 -15.63
N LEU A 39 -12.83 22.91 -16.78
CA LEU A 39 -12.70 21.55 -17.33
C LEU A 39 -11.23 21.18 -17.60
N TRP A 40 -10.42 22.16 -18.00
CA TRP A 40 -8.98 22.00 -18.24
C TRP A 40 -8.23 21.62 -16.97
N ASN A 41 -8.39 22.39 -15.88
CA ASN A 41 -7.74 22.09 -14.61
C ASN A 41 -8.26 20.78 -14.01
N SER A 42 -9.57 20.52 -14.11
CA SER A 42 -10.17 19.28 -13.62
C SER A 42 -9.56 18.04 -14.31
N TYR A 43 -9.36 18.10 -15.63
CA TYR A 43 -8.75 17.00 -16.37
C TYR A 43 -7.26 16.85 -16.06
N PHE A 44 -6.46 17.91 -16.22
CA PHE A 44 -5.00 17.79 -16.09
C PHE A 44 -4.52 17.62 -14.65
N LEU A 45 -5.15 18.29 -13.68
CA LEU A 45 -4.73 18.23 -12.28
C LEU A 45 -5.41 17.08 -11.55
N ALA A 46 -6.75 17.05 -11.51
CA ALA A 46 -7.49 16.08 -10.68
C ALA A 46 -7.50 14.65 -11.26
N SER A 47 -7.33 14.51 -12.58
CA SER A 47 -7.19 13.20 -13.24
C SER A 47 -5.75 12.84 -13.56
N ILE A 48 -5.09 13.56 -14.47
CA ILE A 48 -3.78 13.15 -15.02
C ILE A 48 -2.66 13.27 -13.99
N LEU A 49 -2.48 14.45 -13.39
CA LEU A 49 -1.40 14.69 -12.42
C LEU A 49 -1.59 13.82 -11.18
N ARG A 50 -2.82 13.78 -10.62
CA ARG A 50 -3.16 12.90 -9.50
C ARG A 50 -2.78 11.45 -9.79
N TYR A 51 -3.19 10.91 -10.94
CA TYR A 51 -2.89 9.53 -11.32
C TYR A 51 -1.39 9.29 -11.50
N THR A 52 -0.68 10.24 -12.13
CA THR A 52 0.78 10.17 -12.33
C THR A 52 1.52 10.15 -10.98
N ILE A 53 1.12 11.00 -10.03
CA ILE A 53 1.71 11.02 -8.68
C ILE A 53 1.43 9.69 -7.98
N SER A 54 0.19 9.19 -8.00
CA SER A 54 -0.16 7.90 -7.39
C SER A 54 0.66 6.73 -7.94
N LEU A 55 0.87 6.68 -9.26
CA LEU A 55 1.72 5.67 -9.90
C LEU A 55 3.17 5.78 -9.42
N ASN A 56 3.75 6.98 -9.43
CA ASN A 56 5.13 7.18 -9.01
C ASN A 56 5.33 6.82 -7.53
N VAL A 57 4.42 7.23 -6.65
CA VAL A 57 4.45 6.84 -5.23
C VAL A 57 4.43 5.32 -5.07
N THR A 58 3.60 4.63 -5.86
CA THR A 58 3.54 3.15 -5.85
C THR A 58 4.85 2.54 -6.34
N TRP A 59 5.43 3.08 -7.42
CA TRP A 59 6.69 2.58 -7.99
C TRP A 59 7.91 2.84 -7.11
N LEU A 60 7.87 3.87 -6.24
CA LEU A 60 8.91 4.09 -5.23
C LEU A 60 9.03 2.93 -4.24
N VAL A 61 7.93 2.21 -3.97
CA VAL A 61 7.98 0.99 -3.13
C VAL A 61 8.81 -0.10 -3.82
N ASN A 62 8.62 -0.31 -5.12
CA ASN A 62 9.37 -1.32 -5.88
C ASN A 62 10.82 -0.93 -6.19
N SER A 63 11.18 0.36 -6.04
CA SER A 63 12.52 0.88 -6.35
C SER A 63 13.26 1.31 -5.08
N VAL A 64 12.90 2.46 -4.52
CA VAL A 64 13.57 3.05 -3.35
C VAL A 64 13.53 2.11 -2.13
N ALA A 65 12.40 1.46 -1.83
CA ALA A 65 12.33 0.54 -0.70
C ALA A 65 13.12 -0.78 -0.92
N HIS A 66 13.55 -1.04 -2.16
CA HIS A 66 14.44 -2.15 -2.52
C HIS A 66 15.91 -1.75 -2.63
N MET A 67 16.24 -0.45 -2.49
CA MET A 67 17.60 0.08 -2.63
C MET A 67 18.11 0.75 -1.35
N TYR A 68 17.25 1.45 -0.60
CA TYR A 68 17.63 2.32 0.51
C TYR A 68 16.84 2.00 1.78
N GLY A 69 17.54 1.87 2.92
CA GLY A 69 16.95 1.57 4.23
C GLY A 69 17.65 0.42 4.98
N ASN A 70 16.99 -0.06 6.03
CA ASN A 70 17.50 -1.09 6.94
C ASN A 70 16.85 -2.46 6.70
N ARG A 71 17.44 -3.55 7.19
CA ARG A 71 16.91 -4.93 7.06
C ARG A 71 16.86 -5.66 8.41
N PRO A 72 16.05 -5.16 9.37
CA PRO A 72 16.02 -5.68 10.73
C PRO A 72 15.49 -7.12 10.86
N TYR A 73 14.72 -7.62 9.90
CA TYR A 73 14.10 -8.96 9.96
C TYR A 73 14.85 -9.99 9.13
N ASP A 74 15.23 -9.63 7.90
CA ASP A 74 15.99 -10.51 7.01
C ASP A 74 16.95 -9.73 6.11
N LYS A 75 18.25 -9.88 6.37
CA LYS A 75 19.33 -9.25 5.60
C LYS A 75 19.68 -9.97 4.30
N HIS A 76 19.16 -11.17 4.07
CA HIS A 76 19.44 -11.96 2.87
C HIS A 76 18.50 -11.61 1.71
N ILE A 77 17.43 -10.85 1.98
CA ILE A 77 16.53 -10.31 0.96
C ILE A 77 16.84 -8.84 0.66
N SER A 78 16.44 -8.39 -0.54
CA SER A 78 16.59 -7.00 -1.00
C SER A 78 15.64 -5.97 -0.36
N PRO A 79 14.36 -6.28 -0.04
CA PRO A 79 13.41 -5.36 0.60
C PRO A 79 13.96 -4.74 1.88
N ARG A 80 13.78 -3.43 2.04
CA ARG A 80 14.26 -2.64 3.18
C ARG A 80 13.13 -1.94 3.90
N GLN A 81 13.36 -1.63 5.17
CA GLN A 81 12.59 -0.69 5.98
C GLN A 81 12.99 0.73 5.60
N ASN A 82 12.06 1.54 5.09
CA ASN A 82 12.32 2.94 4.74
C ASN A 82 11.19 3.86 5.23
N PRO A 83 11.41 4.63 6.32
CA PRO A 83 10.39 5.50 6.90
C PRO A 83 9.84 6.58 5.95
N LEU A 84 10.66 7.09 5.03
CA LEU A 84 10.21 8.09 4.03
C LEU A 84 9.23 7.46 3.04
N VAL A 85 9.50 6.23 2.60
CA VAL A 85 8.56 5.46 1.77
C VAL A 85 7.31 5.11 2.56
N THR A 86 7.43 4.79 3.86
CA THR A 86 6.27 4.52 4.72
C THR A 86 5.32 5.72 4.77
N LEU A 87 5.85 6.94 4.89
CA LEU A 87 5.03 8.15 4.89
C LEU A 87 4.41 8.43 3.51
N GLY A 88 5.19 8.33 2.44
CA GLY A 88 4.73 8.63 1.08
C GLY A 88 3.75 7.60 0.51
N ALA A 89 3.90 6.32 0.84
CA ALA A 89 3.09 5.21 0.33
C ALA A 89 2.10 4.66 1.37
N ILE A 90 1.70 5.47 2.37
CA ILE A 90 0.60 5.17 3.29
C ILE A 90 0.79 3.81 4.01
N GLY A 91 1.96 3.59 4.60
CA GLY A 91 2.24 2.39 5.41
C GLY A 91 2.97 1.25 4.70
N GLU A 92 3.20 1.33 3.38
CA GLU A 92 3.85 0.25 2.60
C GLU A 92 5.40 0.23 2.70
N GLY A 93 6.01 1.19 3.40
CA GLY A 93 7.46 1.30 3.53
C GLY A 93 8.11 0.31 4.52
N PHE A 94 7.30 -0.50 5.22
CA PHE A 94 7.79 -1.59 6.07
C PHE A 94 8.19 -2.84 5.25
N HIS A 95 8.86 -2.64 4.12
CA HIS A 95 8.96 -3.65 3.07
C HIS A 95 9.79 -4.88 3.48
N ASN A 96 10.84 -4.72 4.29
CA ASN A 96 11.57 -5.87 4.85
C ASN A 96 10.67 -6.75 5.75
N TYR A 97 9.79 -6.14 6.55
CA TYR A 97 8.82 -6.89 7.36
C TYR A 97 7.80 -7.58 6.46
N HIS A 98 7.20 -6.85 5.51
CA HIS A 98 6.18 -7.36 4.60
C HIS A 98 6.66 -8.61 3.84
N HIS A 99 7.87 -8.59 3.29
CA HIS A 99 8.44 -9.75 2.59
C HIS A 99 8.82 -10.89 3.52
N THR A 100 9.15 -10.60 4.78
CA THR A 100 9.47 -11.63 5.78
C THR A 100 8.21 -12.31 6.33
N PHE A 101 7.11 -11.55 6.49
CA PHE A 101 5.83 -12.00 7.02
C PHE A 101 4.67 -11.63 6.06
N PRO A 102 4.61 -12.22 4.86
CA PRO A 102 3.66 -11.81 3.80
C PRO A 102 2.19 -12.08 4.13
N PHE A 103 1.91 -12.87 5.17
CA PHE A 103 0.56 -13.17 5.65
C PHE A 103 0.06 -12.18 6.70
N ASP A 104 0.91 -11.30 7.24
CA ASP A 104 0.52 -10.33 8.25
C ASP A 104 -0.33 -9.22 7.61
N TYR A 105 -1.56 -9.03 8.10
CA TYR A 105 -2.50 -8.05 7.55
C TYR A 105 -2.00 -6.61 7.66
N SER A 106 -1.17 -6.32 8.66
CA SER A 106 -0.68 -4.96 8.92
C SER A 106 0.53 -4.62 8.07
N ALA A 107 1.16 -5.60 7.42
CA ALA A 107 2.41 -5.45 6.67
C ALA A 107 3.54 -4.75 7.46
N SER A 108 3.43 -4.63 8.78
CA SER A 108 4.33 -3.90 9.65
C SER A 108 4.30 -4.47 11.08
N GLU A 109 5.43 -4.40 11.78
CA GLU A 109 5.49 -4.76 13.19
C GLU A 109 4.74 -3.73 14.06
N PHE A 110 4.97 -2.45 13.79
CA PHE A 110 4.51 -1.32 14.61
C PHE A 110 3.03 -0.95 14.43
N GLY A 111 2.32 -1.60 13.51
CA GLY A 111 0.87 -1.45 13.31
C GLY A 111 0.40 0.01 13.32
N LEU A 112 -0.39 0.36 14.34
CA LEU A 112 -1.11 1.63 14.46
C LEU A 112 -0.23 2.88 14.53
N ASN A 113 1.08 2.78 14.76
CA ASN A 113 1.87 3.99 14.99
C ASN A 113 2.08 4.80 13.70
N PHE A 114 2.12 4.16 12.52
CA PHE A 114 2.32 4.83 11.22
C PHE A 114 1.80 3.99 10.03
N ASN A 115 0.62 3.37 10.15
CA ASN A 115 0.02 2.62 9.05
C ASN A 115 -1.50 2.90 8.90
N PRO A 116 -1.89 3.87 8.07
CA PRO A 116 -3.31 4.18 7.84
C PRO A 116 -4.09 3.03 7.20
N THR A 117 -3.44 2.14 6.45
CA THR A 117 -4.08 0.95 5.89
C THR A 117 -4.49 -0.02 7.01
N THR A 118 -3.65 -0.22 8.02
CA THR A 118 -4.00 -1.00 9.21
C THR A 118 -5.19 -0.38 9.94
N TRP A 119 -5.23 0.95 10.09
CA TRP A 119 -6.37 1.64 10.71
C TRP A 119 -7.68 1.41 9.95
N PHE A 120 -7.63 1.52 8.63
CA PHE A 120 -8.79 1.27 7.79
C PHE A 120 -9.30 -0.17 7.95
N ILE A 121 -8.41 -1.17 7.91
CA ILE A 121 -8.79 -2.58 8.08
C ILE A 121 -9.37 -2.82 9.48
N ASP A 122 -8.74 -2.27 10.52
CA ASP A 122 -9.22 -2.40 11.90
C ASP A 122 -10.61 -1.78 12.09
N PHE A 123 -10.86 -0.63 11.44
CA PHE A 123 -12.19 0.00 11.41
C PHE A 123 -13.22 -0.86 10.66
N MET A 124 -12.86 -1.45 9.52
CA MET A 124 -13.74 -2.40 8.80
C MET A 124 -14.04 -3.65 9.64
N CYS A 125 -13.07 -4.15 10.41
CA CYS A 125 -13.29 -5.24 11.35
C CYS A 125 -14.21 -4.84 12.50
N TRP A 126 -14.07 -3.62 13.02
CA TRP A 126 -14.96 -3.08 14.04
C TRP A 126 -16.40 -2.96 13.54
N LEU A 127 -16.61 -2.59 12.27
CA LEU A 127 -17.91 -2.59 11.60
C LEU A 127 -18.44 -4.00 11.28
N GLY A 128 -17.64 -5.06 11.46
CA GLY A 128 -18.01 -6.44 11.07
C GLY A 128 -17.95 -6.70 9.56
N LEU A 129 -17.37 -5.79 8.77
CA LEU A 129 -17.21 -5.93 7.31
C LEU A 129 -16.00 -6.76 6.90
N ALA A 130 -15.07 -7.00 7.84
CA ALA A 130 -13.89 -7.84 7.64
C ALA A 130 -13.62 -8.69 8.90
N THR A 131 -13.10 -9.90 8.72
CA THR A 131 -12.76 -10.83 9.81
C THR A 131 -11.39 -11.45 9.60
N ASP A 132 -10.93 -12.29 10.53
CA ASP A 132 -9.76 -13.17 10.37
C ASP A 132 -8.44 -12.46 10.04
N ARG A 133 -8.19 -11.33 10.69
CA ARG A 133 -6.90 -10.63 10.65
C ARG A 133 -5.78 -11.54 11.19
N LYS A 134 -4.84 -11.89 10.32
CA LYS A 134 -3.65 -12.67 10.66
C LYS A 134 -2.51 -11.74 11.03
N ARG A 135 -1.86 -11.97 12.17
CA ARG A 135 -0.70 -11.19 12.61
C ARG A 135 0.44 -12.11 13.04
N ALA A 136 1.66 -11.73 12.72
CA ALA A 136 2.84 -12.42 13.20
C ALA A 136 2.95 -12.30 14.73
N THR A 137 3.25 -13.41 15.41
CA THR A 137 3.43 -13.41 16.86
C THR A 137 4.76 -12.74 17.22
N LYS A 138 4.81 -12.05 18.38
CA LYS A 138 6.04 -11.41 18.87
C LYS A 138 7.22 -12.38 18.92
N GLN A 139 6.98 -13.61 19.39
CA GLN A 139 8.00 -14.66 19.46
C GLN A 139 8.57 -15.01 18.09
N MET A 140 7.72 -15.12 17.06
CA MET A 140 8.15 -15.41 15.70
C MET A 140 8.94 -14.25 15.09
N ILE A 141 8.53 -13.00 15.38
CA ILE A 141 9.24 -11.79 14.94
C ILE A 141 10.64 -11.76 15.57
N GLU A 142 10.73 -11.87 16.90
CA GLU A 142 12.00 -11.84 17.62
C GLU A 142 12.93 -12.99 17.22
N ALA A 143 12.40 -14.21 17.08
CA ALA A 143 13.17 -15.34 16.59
C ALA A 143 13.72 -15.10 15.17
N ARG A 144 12.96 -14.41 14.30
CA ARG A 144 13.41 -14.09 12.95
C ARG A 144 14.48 -12.99 12.95
N LYS A 145 14.30 -11.93 13.73
CA LYS A 145 15.31 -10.87 13.93
C LYS A 145 16.63 -11.47 14.43
N ALA A 146 16.58 -12.32 15.45
CA ALA A 146 17.77 -12.98 16.00
C ALA A 146 18.48 -13.89 14.97
N ARG A 147 17.71 -14.57 14.11
CA ARG A 147 18.26 -15.51 13.11
C ARG A 147 18.83 -14.83 11.87
N THR A 148 18.14 -13.83 11.33
CA THR A 148 18.45 -13.26 9.99
C THR A 148 18.49 -11.73 9.94
N GLY A 149 18.26 -11.04 11.06
CA GLY A 149 18.33 -9.59 11.10
C GLY A 149 19.73 -9.05 10.85
N ASP A 150 19.82 -7.80 10.41
CA ASP A 150 21.07 -7.05 10.24
C ASP A 150 21.52 -6.33 11.52
N GLY A 151 20.77 -6.43 12.62
CA GLY A 151 21.06 -5.77 13.90
C GLY A 151 20.61 -4.32 13.99
N SER A 152 19.85 -3.81 13.02
CA SER A 152 19.29 -2.45 13.03
C SER A 152 17.95 -2.31 13.76
N ALA A 153 17.44 -3.41 14.32
CA ALA A 153 16.15 -3.50 15.00
C ALA A 153 16.18 -2.89 16.40
#